data_AF-A0A2I0XBD2-F1
#
_entry.id   AF-A0A2I0XBD2-F1
#
_cell.length_a   1.000
_cell.length_b   1.000
_cell.length_c   1.000
_cell.angle_alpha   90.00
_cell.angle_beta   90.00
_cell.angle_gamma   90.00
#
_symmetry.space_group_name_H-M   'P 1'
#
loop_
_entity.id
_entity.type
_entity.pdbx_description
1 polymer ?
#
loop_
_entity_poly.entity_id
_entity_poly.type
_entity_poly.pdbx_seq_one_letter_code
_entity_poly.pdbx_strand_id
1 'polypeptide(L)'
;MAGGRMHADQKADDSSQVYYPSWIYDKLNKMELSKNFGIFGIDDFERKLCKVGLSCIQTRPVDRPSMINVVEMLQANVDSIQMPPKPFFSSSDPVPSIDISMDYSKSELSIILENM
;
A
#
# COMPACT_ATOMS: atom_id res chain seq x y z
N MET A 1 -0.11 8.92 18.81
CA MET A 1 0.08 7.65 18.05
C MET A 1 -1.21 7.38 17.30
N ALA A 2 -1.20 7.43 15.97
CA ALA A 2 -2.35 7.08 15.15
C ALA A 2 -2.03 5.77 14.42
N GLY A 3 -2.39 4.65 15.05
CA GLY A 3 -2.37 3.34 14.39
C GLY A 3 -3.64 3.20 13.57
N GLY A 4 -3.53 3.21 12.25
CA GLY A 4 -4.66 2.95 11.36
C GLY A 4 -5.15 1.52 11.57
N ARG A 5 -6.40 1.37 11.99
CA ARG A 5 -7.09 0.07 12.05
C ARG A 5 -7.57 -0.26 10.63
N MET A 6 -7.25 -1.44 10.11
CA MET A 6 -7.80 -1.89 8.83
C MET A 6 -8.54 -3.21 9.00
N HIS A 7 -9.77 -3.21 8.51
CA HIS A 7 -10.71 -4.32 8.48
C HIS A 7 -10.37 -5.18 7.25
N ALA A 8 -9.56 -6.22 7.42
CA ALA A 8 -9.33 -7.23 6.39
C ALA A 8 -10.43 -8.29 6.54
N ASP A 9 -11.38 -8.32 5.63
CA ASP A 9 -12.45 -9.31 5.65
C ASP A 9 -11.86 -10.67 5.25
N GLN A 10 -11.67 -11.57 6.21
CA GLN A 10 -10.89 -12.81 6.06
C GLN A 10 -11.58 -13.87 5.17
N LYS A 11 -12.62 -13.50 4.42
CA LYS A 11 -13.52 -14.43 3.73
C LYS A 11 -13.78 -14.10 2.25
N ALA A 12 -13.11 -13.12 1.64
CA ALA A 12 -13.29 -12.87 0.21
C ALA A 12 -12.26 -13.64 -0.63
N ASP A 13 -12.75 -14.33 -1.66
CA ASP A 13 -11.98 -15.12 -2.61
C ASP A 13 -10.70 -14.41 -3.09
N ASP A 14 -9.63 -15.20 -3.13
CA ASP A 14 -8.19 -14.91 -3.14
C ASP A 14 -7.65 -13.96 -4.24
N SER A 15 -8.52 -13.45 -5.13
CA SER A 15 -8.13 -12.55 -6.23
C SER A 15 -8.60 -11.11 -6.05
N SER A 16 -9.56 -10.86 -5.17
CA SER A 16 -10.18 -9.54 -4.99
C SER A 16 -9.47 -8.63 -3.97
N GLN A 17 -8.47 -9.15 -3.24
CA GLN A 17 -7.86 -8.49 -2.07
C GLN A 17 -6.40 -8.05 -2.26
N VAL A 18 -5.92 -7.86 -3.49
CA VAL A 18 -4.54 -7.35 -3.66
C VAL A 18 -4.48 -5.90 -3.18
N TYR A 19 -3.75 -5.67 -2.09
CA TYR A 19 -3.52 -4.34 -1.55
C TYR A 19 -2.92 -3.42 -2.63
N TYR A 20 -3.64 -2.33 -2.93
CA TYR A 20 -3.34 -1.47 -4.08
C TYR A 20 -1.88 -0.95 -4.11
N PRO A 21 -1.29 -0.47 -3.00
CA PRO A 21 0.13 -0.11 -2.98
C PRO A 21 1.09 -1.25 -3.36
N SER A 22 0.81 -2.47 -2.93
CA SER A 22 1.63 -3.65 -3.27
C SER A 22 1.50 -3.99 -4.76
N TRP A 23 0.30 -3.86 -5.33
CA TRP A 23 0.08 -4.07 -6.76
C TRP A 23 0.83 -3.04 -7.62
N ILE A 24 0.75 -1.75 -7.26
CA ILE A 24 1.52 -0.70 -7.96
C ILE A 24 3.01 -0.98 -7.84
N TYR A 25 3.48 -1.33 -6.65
CA TYR A 25 4.89 -1.65 -6.42
C TYR A 25 5.39 -2.71 -7.39
N ASP A 26 4.69 -3.85 -7.49
CA ASP A 26 5.09 -4.96 -8.34
C ASP A 26 5.02 -4.58 -9.83
N LYS A 27 4.02 -3.79 -10.22
CA LYS A 27 3.88 -3.26 -11.58
C LYS A 27 5.08 -2.38 -11.95
N LEU A 28 5.41 -1.41 -11.10
CA LEU A 28 6.56 -0.50 -11.30
C LEU A 28 7.90 -1.24 -11.30
N ASN A 29 8.08 -2.20 -10.39
CA ASN A 29 9.31 -2.98 -10.31
C ASN A 29 9.54 -3.81 -11.58
N LYS A 30 8.47 -4.44 -12.11
CA LYS A 30 8.53 -5.14 -13.41
C LYS A 30 8.84 -4.17 -14.57
N MET A 31 8.33 -2.94 -14.51
CA MET A 31 8.57 -1.92 -15.53
C MET A 31 9.99 -1.39 -15.53
N GLU A 32 10.61 -1.19 -14.36
CA GLU A 32 12.03 -0.83 -14.27
C GLU A 32 12.91 -1.91 -14.92
N LEU A 33 12.61 -3.19 -14.65
CA LEU A 33 13.27 -4.31 -15.33
C LEU A 33 13.04 -4.27 -16.84
N SER A 34 11.81 -3.98 -17.28
CA SER A 34 11.41 -3.94 -18.70
C SER A 34 11.89 -2.71 -19.46
N LYS A 35 12.09 -1.56 -18.81
CA LYS A 35 12.65 -0.33 -19.39
C LYS A 35 14.10 -0.54 -19.79
N ASN A 36 14.84 -1.35 -19.03
CA ASN A 36 16.19 -1.79 -19.42
C ASN A 36 16.18 -2.56 -20.75
N PHE A 37 15.04 -3.15 -21.13
CA PHE A 37 14.84 -3.81 -22.43
C PHE A 37 14.11 -2.94 -23.46
N GLY A 38 13.72 -1.69 -23.13
CA GLY A 38 13.12 -0.73 -24.06
C GLY A 38 11.64 -0.95 -24.42
N ILE A 39 10.85 -1.64 -23.58
CA ILE A 39 9.55 -2.22 -23.98
C ILE A 39 8.30 -1.41 -23.57
N PHE A 40 8.38 -0.43 -22.65
CA PHE A 40 7.17 0.18 -22.05
C PHE A 40 7.13 1.72 -22.12
N GLY A 41 5.95 2.27 -22.44
CA GLY A 41 5.68 3.70 -22.63
C GLY A 41 4.62 4.26 -21.67
N ILE A 42 4.85 4.17 -20.37
CA ILE A 42 4.07 4.91 -19.36
C ILE A 42 4.69 6.28 -19.22
N ASP A 43 3.87 7.30 -19.00
CA ASP A 43 4.37 8.65 -18.79
C ASP A 43 5.29 8.68 -17.55
N ASP A 44 6.49 9.25 -17.73
CA ASP A 44 7.51 9.33 -16.68
C ASP A 44 6.99 10.09 -15.45
N PHE A 45 6.03 10.99 -15.66
CA PHE A 45 5.34 11.70 -14.60
C PHE A 45 4.48 10.80 -13.71
N GLU A 46 3.67 9.90 -14.29
CA GLU A 46 2.86 8.95 -13.52
C GLU A 46 3.74 8.03 -12.68
N ARG A 47 4.82 7.49 -13.27
CA ARG A 47 5.78 6.65 -12.56
C ARG A 47 6.44 7.40 -11.40
N LYS A 48 6.83 8.65 -11.62
CA LYS A 48 7.38 9.53 -10.58
C LYS A 48 6.39 9.71 -9.43
N LEU A 49 5.14 10.07 -9.71
CA LEU A 49 4.13 10.28 -8.68
C LEU A 49 3.88 9.01 -7.87
N CYS A 50 3.82 7.85 -8.52
CA CYS A 50 3.67 6.58 -7.83
C CYS A 50 4.87 6.26 -6.92
N LYS A 51 6.12 6.47 -7.37
CA LYS A 51 7.32 6.26 -6.52
C LYS A 51 7.31 7.19 -5.29
N VAL A 52 7.00 8.47 -5.49
CA VAL A 52 6.90 9.45 -4.40
C VAL A 52 5.77 9.07 -3.43
N GLY A 53 4.57 8.78 -3.95
CA GLY A 53 3.42 8.38 -3.14
C GLY A 53 3.69 7.13 -2.31
N LEU A 54 4.28 6.09 -2.92
CA LEU A 54 4.68 4.86 -2.22
C LEU A 54 5.72 5.12 -1.12
N SER A 55 6.62 6.09 -1.30
CA SER A 55 7.60 6.47 -0.28
C SER A 55 6.93 7.18 0.91
N CYS A 56 5.93 8.02 0.66
CA CYS A 56 5.22 8.76 1.70
C CYS A 56 4.34 7.90 2.62
N ILE A 57 3.79 6.80 2.09
CA ILE A 57 2.85 5.93 2.83
C ILE A 57 3.53 4.76 3.56
N GLN A 58 4.87 4.72 3.61
CA GLN A 58 5.60 3.63 4.25
C GLN A 58 5.16 3.40 5.71
N THR A 59 5.07 2.13 6.12
CA THR A 59 4.62 1.78 7.48
C THR A 59 5.63 2.26 8.53
N ARG A 60 6.93 2.12 8.25
CA ARG A 60 7.98 2.58 9.15
C ARG A 60 8.20 4.10 8.97
N PRO A 61 8.12 4.91 10.05
CA PRO A 61 8.32 6.35 9.94
C PRO A 61 9.68 6.76 9.37
N VAL A 62 10.73 5.96 9.62
CA VAL A 62 12.10 6.23 9.15
C VAL A 62 12.26 6.10 7.64
N ASP A 63 11.35 5.39 6.97
CA ASP A 63 11.36 5.24 5.52
C ASP A 63 10.56 6.34 4.80
N ARG A 64 9.84 7.18 5.57
CA ARG A 64 9.09 8.29 4.99
C ARG A 64 10.03 9.46 4.74
N PRO A 65 10.02 10.05 3.55
CA PRO A 65 10.79 11.26 3.27
C PRO A 65 10.26 12.46 4.07
N SER A 66 11.15 13.40 4.38
CA SER A 66 10.74 14.74 4.84
C SER A 66 10.01 15.48 3.70
N MET A 67 9.24 16.52 4.00
CA MET A 67 8.60 17.34 2.96
C MET A 67 9.62 17.97 2.00
N ILE A 68 10.82 18.32 2.47
CA ILE A 68 11.89 18.85 1.63
C ILE A 68 12.31 17.78 0.62
N ASN A 69 12.56 16.55 1.09
CA ASN A 69 12.94 15.43 0.24
C ASN A 69 11.82 15.10 -0.76
N VAL A 70 10.55 15.21 -0.37
CA VAL A 70 9.41 15.00 -1.30
C VAL A 70 9.46 16.02 -2.44
N VAL A 71 9.71 17.30 -2.14
CA VAL A 71 9.83 18.35 -3.18
C VAL A 71 11.02 18.06 -4.09
N GLU A 72 12.18 17.69 -3.52
CA GLU A 72 13.36 17.31 -4.28
C GLU A 72 13.08 16.12 -5.20
N MET A 73 12.40 15.08 -4.71
CA MET A 73 12.00 13.92 -5.52
C MET A 73 11.07 14.31 -6.66
N LEU A 74 10.12 15.22 -6.43
CA LEU A 74 9.19 15.68 -7.48
C LEU A 74 9.91 16.46 -8.59
N GLN A 75 10.94 17.23 -8.23
CA GLN A 75 11.77 18.00 -9.17
C GLN A 75 12.80 17.12 -9.89
N ALA A 76 13.25 16.04 -9.27
CA ALA A 76 14.26 15.12 -9.81
C ALA A 76 13.77 14.34 -11.05
N ASN A 77 14.69 13.72 -11.80
CA ASN A 77 14.31 12.80 -12.86
C ASN A 77 13.72 11.50 -12.26
N VAL A 78 12.74 10.89 -12.91
CA VAL A 78 12.09 9.65 -12.42
C VAL A 78 13.08 8.50 -12.23
N ASP A 79 14.15 8.46 -13.02
CA ASP A 79 15.20 7.44 -12.94
C ASP A 79 16.17 7.67 -11.79
N SER A 80 16.25 8.91 -11.27
CA SER A 80 17.01 9.23 -10.05
C SER A 80 16.25 8.91 -8.76
N ILE A 81 14.95 8.63 -8.85
CA ILE A 81 14.13 8.24 -7.71
C ILE A 81 14.21 6.73 -7.56
N GLN A 82 14.83 6.28 -6.46
CA GLN A 82 14.92 4.86 -6.14
C GLN A 82 13.55 4.29 -5.78
N MET A 83 13.38 2.99 -6.04
CA MET A 83 12.17 2.28 -5.62
C MET A 83 12.16 2.21 -4.08
N PRO A 84 11.06 2.60 -3.41
CA PRO A 84 10.98 2.51 -1.95
C PRO A 84 10.94 1.04 -1.49
N PRO A 85 10.97 0.75 -0.18
CA PRO A 85 10.71 -0.60 0.31
C PRO A 85 9.33 -1.11 -0.11
N LYS A 86 9.20 -2.43 -0.35
CA LYS A 86 7.91 -3.05 -0.66
C LYS A 86 6.95 -2.86 0.52
N PRO A 87 5.71 -2.37 0.28
CA PRO A 87 4.73 -2.20 1.35
C PRO A 87 4.48 -3.52 2.10
N PHE A 88 4.46 -3.47 3.43
CA PHE A 88 4.30 -4.64 4.32
C PHE A 88 3.03 -5.45 4.08
N PHE A 89 1.97 -4.83 3.54
CA PHE A 89 0.71 -5.52 3.25
C PHE A 89 0.71 -6.17 1.86
N SER A 90 1.88 -6.52 1.33
CA SER A 90 1.92 -7.46 0.20
C SER A 90 1.38 -8.79 0.66
N SER A 91 0.39 -9.30 -0.07
CA SER A 91 -0.44 -10.48 0.23
C SER A 91 0.32 -11.81 0.21
N SER A 92 1.57 -11.84 0.69
CA SER A 92 2.45 -13.01 0.66
C SER A 92 3.09 -13.35 2.00
N ASP A 93 2.92 -12.52 3.04
CA ASP A 93 3.39 -12.85 4.38
C ASP A 93 2.22 -13.32 5.26
N PRO A 94 2.30 -14.53 5.88
CA PRO A 94 1.29 -14.98 6.82
C PRO A 94 1.25 -14.03 8.01
N VAL A 95 0.12 -13.33 8.16
CA VAL A 95 -0.14 -12.46 9.30
C VAL A 95 -0.10 -13.33 10.56
N PRO A 96 0.73 -13.02 11.59
CA PRO A 96 0.67 -13.76 12.84
C PRO A 96 -0.71 -13.55 13.44
N SER A 97 -1.47 -14.64 13.61
CA SER A 97 -2.77 -14.66 14.26
C SER A 97 -2.64 -14.13 15.69
N ILE A 98 -2.98 -12.86 15.91
CA ILE A 98 -3.18 -12.32 17.26
C ILE A 98 -4.61 -12.73 17.65
N ASP A 99 -4.69 -13.77 18.47
CA ASP A 99 -5.94 -14.29 19.00
C ASP A 99 -6.49 -13.28 20.03
N ILE A 100 -7.38 -12.39 19.60
CA ILE A 100 -8.15 -11.52 20.48
C ILE A 100 -9.56 -12.10 20.54
N SER A 101 -9.84 -12.85 21.59
CA SER A 101 -11.19 -13.29 21.94
C SER A 101 -12.08 -12.05 22.12
N MET A 102 -12.94 -11.78 21.15
CA MET A 102 -13.84 -10.63 21.13
C MET A 102 -15.26 -11.13 21.43
N ASP A 103 -15.68 -10.96 22.67
CA ASP A 103 -16.98 -11.41 23.18
C ASP A 103 -18.08 -10.43 22.72
N TYR A 104 -18.68 -10.70 21.55
CA TYR A 104 -19.81 -9.91 21.04
C TYR A 104 -21.13 -10.48 21.55
N SER A 105 -21.71 -9.82 22.56
CA SER A 105 -23.04 -10.18 23.05
C SER A 105 -24.12 -9.76 22.05
N LYS A 106 -25.03 -10.69 21.78
CA LYS A 106 -26.07 -10.71 20.73
C LYS A 106 -27.04 -9.52 20.72
N SER A 107 -27.00 -8.66 21.74
CA SER A 107 -27.91 -7.52 21.92
C SER A 107 -27.58 -6.28 21.07
N GLU A 108 -26.36 -6.13 20.55
CA GLU A 108 -26.01 -4.93 19.77
C GLU A 108 -26.48 -5.00 18.31
N LEU A 109 -26.68 -6.20 17.76
CA LEU A 109 -27.15 -6.39 16.38
C LEU A 109 -28.65 -6.12 16.22
N SER A 110 -29.45 -6.19 17.29
CA SER A 110 -30.88 -5.89 17.24
C SER A 110 -31.16 -4.39 17.08
N ILE A 111 -30.29 -3.52 17.62
CA ILE A 111 -30.51 -2.06 17.63
C ILE A 111 -30.40 -1.45 16.23
N ILE A 112 -29.60 -2.06 15.35
CA ILE A 112 -29.33 -1.53 14.01
C ILE A 112 -30.46 -1.88 13.00
N LEU A 113 -31.19 -2.97 13.23
CA LEU A 113 -32.25 -3.44 12.34
C LEU A 113 -33.62 -2.79 12.58
N GLU A 114 -33.83 -2.15 13.73
CA GLU A 114 -35.12 -1.57 14.11
C GLU A 114 -35.31 -0.12 13.61
N ASN A 115 -34.27 0.48 13.01
CA ASN A 115 -34.26 1.87 12.52
C ASN A 115 -34.15 1.99 10.98
N MET A 116 -34.61 0.99 10.22
CA MET A 116 -34.90 1.11 8.77
C MET A 116 -36.38 0.91 8.49
#